data_AF-A0A3B8SM14-F1
#
_entry.id   AF-A0A3B8SM14-F1
#
_cell.length_a   1.000
_cell.length_b   1.000
_cell.length_c   1.000
_cell.angle_alpha   90.00
_cell.angle_beta   90.00
_cell.angle_gamma   90.00
#
_symmetry.space_group_name_H-M   'P 1'
#
loop_
_entity.id
_entity.type
_entity.pdbx_description
1 polymer ?
#
loop_
_entity_poly.entity_id
_entity_poly.type
_entity_poly.pdbx_seq_one_letter_code
_entity_poly.pdbx_strand_id
1 'polypeptide(L)'
;MPDLRFSNYTDLLDGQSIIYIYGKDKELATQQLSIVNGICKNKNLPISKVYMDIGGSNRLDNKINLKKLINENKNNNILASSVSRLTRDTFELLNLKHLCYKKNLNVFDLTNDRFIFDKSFEMLENLFSKGSDENLQRNLDILLVKPNKLPVKKTIRNTLEEKEKLVGGDIQYTYLENCNDVAIVYNENSNKLNLPINRDIGHSVISGNFFIVGDDAELGEDRSLTKKQIDKYTNYFGKISIEKINKMKDKSYNGLSM
;
A
#
# COMPACT_ATOMS: atom_id res chain seq x y z
N MET A 1 32.43 3.66 15.14
CA MET A 1 32.91 5.06 15.12
C MET A 1 31.72 5.96 14.83
N PRO A 2 31.52 7.10 15.52
CA PRO A 2 31.32 7.30 16.96
C PRO A 2 29.98 8.02 17.27
N ASP A 3 29.52 7.92 18.52
CA ASP A 3 28.61 8.81 19.26
C ASP A 3 27.48 9.57 18.50
N LEU A 4 26.31 8.96 18.36
CA LEU A 4 25.04 9.69 18.23
C LEU A 4 24.38 9.76 19.61
N ARG A 5 24.76 10.77 20.39
CA ARG A 5 24.11 11.17 21.64
C ARG A 5 23.14 12.32 21.33
N PHE A 6 21.96 12.30 21.95
CA PHE A 6 20.88 13.30 22.14
C PHE A 6 21.25 14.82 22.15
N SER A 7 22.50 15.25 21.95
CA SER A 7 22.95 16.61 22.22
C SER A 7 22.71 17.64 21.09
N ASN A 8 22.25 17.24 19.90
CA ASN A 8 22.25 18.14 18.74
C ASN A 8 20.86 18.53 18.19
N TYR A 9 19.76 18.16 18.85
CA TYR A 9 18.39 18.38 18.34
C TYR A 9 17.55 19.37 19.15
N THR A 10 18.10 19.99 20.21
CA THR A 10 17.39 21.04 20.96
C THR A 10 16.95 22.18 20.04
N ASP A 11 17.83 22.58 19.13
CA ASP A 11 17.61 23.67 18.17
C ASP A 11 16.53 23.31 17.11
N LEU A 12 16.27 22.01 16.92
CA LEU A 12 15.20 21.50 16.04
C LEU A 12 13.84 21.44 16.74
N LEU A 13 13.83 21.58 18.08
CA LEU A 13 12.65 21.64 18.92
C LEU A 13 12.34 23.07 19.38
N ASP A 14 12.95 24.10 18.78
CA ASP A 14 12.84 25.54 19.11
C ASP A 14 11.42 26.16 18.95
N GLY A 15 10.38 25.32 18.84
CA GLY A 15 8.97 25.69 18.85
C GLY A 15 8.15 24.94 19.90
N GLN A 16 6.87 25.29 20.01
CA GLN A 16 5.90 24.60 20.86
C GLN A 16 5.69 23.15 20.41
N SER A 17 6.10 22.18 21.22
CA SER A 17 5.94 20.75 20.91
C SER A 17 4.61 20.21 21.43
N ILE A 18 4.01 19.30 20.66
CA ILE A 18 2.76 18.62 21.02
C ILE A 18 3.08 17.18 21.40
N ILE A 19 2.51 16.70 22.50
CA ILE A 19 2.71 15.33 22.94
C ILE A 19 1.58 14.44 22.41
N TYR A 20 1.94 13.25 21.94
CA TYR A 20 1.03 12.14 21.72
C TYR A 20 1.38 10.95 22.59
N ILE A 21 0.40 10.46 23.37
CA ILE A 21 0.53 9.26 24.21
C ILE A 21 -0.48 8.20 23.78
N TYR A 22 -0.04 6.95 23.78
CA TYR A 22 -0.92 5.80 23.65
C TYR A 22 -0.64 4.75 24.74
N GLY A 23 -1.68 4.37 25.48
CA GLY A 23 -1.63 3.29 26.46
C GLY A 23 -2.67 2.22 26.19
N LYS A 24 -2.35 0.97 26.53
CA LYS A 24 -3.33 -0.13 26.46
C LYS A 24 -4.45 0.02 27.50
N ASP A 25 -4.13 0.71 28.58
CA ASP A 25 -4.98 1.04 29.72
C ASP A 25 -4.58 2.43 30.24
N LYS A 26 -5.37 2.95 31.19
CA LYS A 26 -5.19 4.29 31.76
C LYS A 26 -3.91 4.41 32.58
N GLU A 27 -3.52 3.35 33.28
CA GLU A 27 -2.33 3.33 34.12
C GLU A 27 -1.08 3.49 33.27
N LEU A 28 -0.94 2.69 32.22
CA LEU A 28 0.20 2.75 31.30
C LEU A 28 0.25 4.09 30.55
N ALA A 29 -0.89 4.64 30.12
CA ALA A 29 -0.94 5.95 29.48
C ALA A 29 -0.46 7.05 30.43
N THR A 30 -0.89 7.01 31.70
CA THR A 30 -0.51 7.98 32.73
C THR A 30 0.98 7.87 33.08
N GLN A 31 1.49 6.63 33.19
CA GLN A 31 2.90 6.38 33.43
C GLN A 31 3.76 6.93 32.30
N GLN A 32 3.37 6.70 31.04
CA GLN A 32 4.08 7.26 29.88
C GLN A 32 4.06 8.78 29.87
N LEU A 33 2.92 9.40 30.14
CA LEU A 33 2.81 10.86 30.21
C LEU A 33 3.74 11.44 31.29
N SER A 34 3.83 10.79 32.45
CA SER A 34 4.75 11.19 33.53
C SER A 34 6.22 11.13 33.07
N ILE A 35 6.62 10.05 32.40
CA ILE A 35 7.97 9.89 31.84
C ILE A 35 8.27 11.01 30.83
N VAL A 36 7.37 11.23 29.86
CA VAL A 36 7.54 12.26 28.83
C VAL A 36 7.64 13.65 29.47
N ASN A 37 6.78 13.99 30.42
CA ASN A 37 6.83 15.26 31.13
C ASN A 37 8.16 15.46 31.89
N GLY A 38 8.67 14.41 32.53
CA GLY A 38 9.97 14.45 33.20
C GLY A 38 11.11 14.75 32.23
N ILE A 39 11.12 14.11 31.06
CA ILE A 39 12.11 14.36 30.01
C ILE A 39 12.00 15.80 29.50
N CYS A 40 10.80 16.27 29.17
CA CYS A 40 10.58 17.62 28.69
C CYS A 40 11.02 18.68 29.70
N LYS A 41 10.72 18.48 30.99
CA LYS A 41 11.16 19.36 32.07
C LYS A 41 12.67 19.42 32.18
N ASN A 42 13.34 18.26 32.16
CA ASN A 42 14.80 18.18 32.25
C ASN A 42 15.52 18.81 31.06
N LYS A 43 14.86 18.88 29.91
CA LYS A 43 15.40 19.42 28.65
C LYS A 43 14.86 20.83 28.31
N ASN A 44 14.09 21.45 29.19
CA ASN A 44 13.43 22.75 28.97
C ASN A 44 12.59 22.83 27.68
N LEU A 45 11.88 21.75 27.36
CA LEU A 45 11.05 21.69 26.14
C LEU A 45 9.64 22.25 26.41
N PRO A 46 9.22 23.31 25.71
CA PRO A 46 7.88 23.88 25.88
C PRO A 46 6.82 22.96 25.26
N ILE A 47 5.87 22.51 26.08
CA ILE A 47 4.73 21.68 25.67
C ILE A 47 3.51 22.58 25.50
N SER A 48 2.88 22.57 24.31
CA SER A 48 1.66 23.35 24.07
C SER A 48 0.38 22.55 24.25
N LYS A 49 0.39 21.26 23.90
CA LYS A 49 -0.80 20.41 23.95
C LYS A 49 -0.43 18.95 24.13
N VAL A 50 -1.32 18.19 24.76
CA VAL A 50 -1.20 16.75 24.96
C VAL A 50 -2.44 16.07 24.38
N TYR A 51 -2.21 15.07 23.53
CA TYR A 51 -3.23 14.18 23.00
C TYR A 51 -2.96 12.77 23.53
N MET A 52 -4.01 12.04 23.88
CA MET A 52 -3.89 10.72 24.48
C MET A 52 -5.00 9.80 23.99
N ASP A 53 -4.63 8.59 23.58
CA ASP A 53 -5.56 7.50 23.30
C ASP A 53 -5.32 6.33 24.26
N ILE A 54 -6.41 5.68 24.67
CA ILE A 54 -6.37 4.49 25.53
C ILE A 54 -7.16 3.38 24.84
N GLY A 55 -6.59 2.18 24.68
CA GLY A 55 -7.35 1.04 24.17
C GLY A 55 -6.53 -0.24 24.05
N GLY A 56 -7.17 -1.41 24.01
CA GLY A 56 -6.47 -2.70 24.04
C GLY A 56 -5.74 -3.12 22.76
N SER A 57 -5.87 -2.38 21.65
CA SER A 57 -5.31 -2.73 20.34
C SER A 57 -4.57 -1.56 19.68
N ASN A 58 -3.34 -1.83 19.23
CA ASN A 58 -2.43 -0.86 18.61
C ASN A 58 -2.85 -0.39 17.20
N ARG A 59 -3.97 -0.88 16.66
CA ARG A 59 -4.48 -0.47 15.34
C ARG A 59 -4.72 1.04 15.27
N LEU A 60 -4.40 1.64 14.13
CA LEU A 60 -4.52 3.07 13.91
C LEU A 60 -5.96 3.59 14.05
N ASP A 61 -6.96 2.76 13.76
CA ASP A 61 -8.38 3.16 13.85
C ASP A 61 -8.85 3.48 15.27
N ASN A 62 -8.19 2.91 16.28
CA ASN A 62 -8.49 3.22 17.67
C ASN A 62 -7.82 4.53 18.16
N LYS A 63 -7.01 5.17 17.31
CA LYS A 63 -6.20 6.35 17.68
C LYS A 63 -6.86 7.64 17.21
N ILE A 64 -8.07 7.89 17.71
CA ILE A 64 -8.90 9.03 17.31
C ILE A 64 -8.18 10.35 17.62
N ASN A 65 -7.51 10.44 18.77
CA ASN A 65 -6.78 11.65 19.14
C ASN A 65 -5.51 11.85 18.32
N LEU A 66 -4.86 10.77 17.84
CA LEU A 66 -3.77 10.90 16.87
C LEU A 66 -4.25 11.50 15.54
N LYS A 67 -5.36 10.99 15.00
CA LYS A 67 -5.98 11.53 13.77
C LYS A 67 -6.38 13.00 13.97
N LYS A 68 -6.96 13.33 15.13
CA LYS A 68 -7.32 14.71 15.52
C LYS A 68 -6.09 15.62 15.62
N LEU A 69 -5.03 15.17 16.30
CA LEU A 69 -3.77 15.89 16.43
C LEU A 69 -3.23 16.25 15.04
N ILE A 70 -3.12 15.29 14.13
CA ILE A 70 -2.55 15.53 12.80
C ILE A 70 -3.42 16.50 11.99
N ASN A 71 -4.75 16.42 12.14
CA ASN A 71 -5.65 17.31 11.41
C ASN A 71 -5.60 18.77 11.88
N GLU A 72 -5.52 18.98 13.20
CA GLU A 72 -5.58 20.30 13.85
C GLU A 72 -4.26 21.07 13.85
N ASN A 73 -3.13 20.38 13.66
CA ASN A 73 -1.80 20.98 13.81
C ASN A 73 -1.03 20.98 12.49
N LYS A 74 -0.12 21.95 12.34
CA LYS A 74 0.80 22.08 11.21
C LYS A 74 2.12 22.69 11.68
N ASN A 75 3.24 22.35 11.04
CA ASN A 75 4.56 22.93 11.35
C ASN A 75 5.01 22.72 12.82
N ASN A 76 4.51 21.69 13.50
CA ASN A 76 4.83 21.39 14.89
C ASN A 76 5.54 20.04 15.01
N ASN A 77 6.40 19.93 16.02
CA ASN A 77 7.02 18.67 16.40
C ASN A 77 6.09 17.88 17.33
N ILE A 78 5.91 16.60 17.04
CA ILE A 78 5.15 15.64 17.83
C ILE A 78 6.12 14.82 18.65
N LEU A 79 6.01 14.89 19.96
CA LEU A 79 6.72 14.04 20.90
C LEU A 79 5.87 12.80 21.15
N ALA A 80 6.33 11.65 20.65
CA ALA A 80 5.70 10.36 20.92
C ALA A 80 6.51 9.59 21.96
N SER A 81 5.83 8.89 22.87
CA SER A 81 6.51 8.05 23.86
C SER A 81 7.33 6.94 23.21
N SER A 82 6.79 6.29 22.18
CA SER A 82 7.49 5.34 21.31
C SER A 82 6.76 5.17 19.99
N VAL A 83 7.49 5.00 18.90
CA VAL A 83 6.90 4.79 17.57
C VAL A 83 6.16 3.47 17.45
N SER A 84 6.65 2.43 18.14
CA SER A 84 5.97 1.11 18.17
C SER A 84 4.55 1.16 18.76
N ARG A 85 4.16 2.29 19.37
CA ARG A 85 2.83 2.56 19.92
C ARG A 85 1.94 3.37 19.00
N LEU A 86 2.49 3.96 17.93
CA LEU A 86 1.72 4.59 16.85
C LEU A 86 1.07 3.54 15.97
N THR A 87 1.81 2.50 15.61
CA THR A 87 1.31 1.28 15.00
C THR A 87 2.44 0.25 14.97
N ARG A 88 2.09 -1.02 14.77
CA ARG A 88 3.03 -2.11 14.46
C ARG A 88 2.92 -2.56 13.00
N ASP A 89 1.95 -2.02 12.27
CA ASP A 89 1.70 -2.33 10.88
C ASP A 89 2.48 -1.35 9.98
N THR A 90 3.24 -1.89 9.04
CA THR A 90 4.11 -1.11 8.15
C THR A 90 3.31 -0.20 7.21
N PHE A 91 2.18 -0.65 6.69
CA PHE A 91 1.35 0.16 5.79
C PHE A 91 0.65 1.29 6.54
N GLU A 92 0.14 1.03 7.74
CA GLU A 92 -0.40 2.07 8.62
C GLU A 92 0.69 3.11 8.97
N LEU A 93 1.94 2.67 9.18
CA LEU A 93 3.05 3.56 9.51
C LEU A 93 3.40 4.48 8.32
N LEU A 94 3.40 3.95 7.10
CA LEU A 94 3.59 4.74 5.87
C LEU A 94 2.44 5.73 5.65
N ASN A 95 1.20 5.31 5.89
CA ASN A 95 0.03 6.20 5.82
C ASN A 95 0.14 7.33 6.84
N LEU A 96 0.55 7.02 8.08
CA LEU A 96 0.77 8.01 9.12
C LEU A 96 1.85 9.03 8.73
N LYS A 97 2.95 8.56 8.15
CA LYS A 97 3.99 9.44 7.61
C LYS A 97 3.43 10.39 6.56
N HIS A 98 2.69 9.88 5.58
CA HIS A 98 2.12 10.71 4.50
C HIS A 98 1.21 11.81 5.06
N LEU A 99 0.40 11.48 6.08
CA LEU A 99 -0.45 12.45 6.76
C LEU A 99 0.38 13.52 7.50
N CYS A 100 1.41 13.11 8.23
CA CYS A 100 2.33 14.03 8.90
C CYS A 100 3.06 14.94 7.90
N TYR A 101 3.54 14.39 6.77
CA TYR A 101 4.21 15.14 5.71
C TYR A 101 3.30 16.22 5.09
N LYS A 102 2.05 15.86 4.75
CA LYS A 102 1.05 16.83 4.25
C LYS A 102 0.79 17.99 5.21
N LYS A 103 1.01 17.76 6.50
CA LYS A 103 0.80 18.74 7.58
C LYS A 103 2.11 19.39 8.03
N ASN A 104 3.24 19.04 7.40
CA ASN A 104 4.59 19.44 7.79
C ASN A 104 4.83 19.23 9.30
N LEU A 105 4.46 18.04 9.79
CA LEU A 105 4.63 17.61 11.18
C LEU A 105 5.79 16.62 11.25
N ASN A 106 6.69 16.82 12.21
CA ASN A 106 7.75 15.86 12.51
C ASN A 106 7.37 15.02 13.72
N VAL A 107 7.72 13.72 13.73
CA VAL A 107 7.55 12.88 14.91
C VAL A 107 8.91 12.53 15.48
N PHE A 108 9.08 12.82 16.77
CA PHE A 108 10.25 12.46 17.55
C PHE A 108 9.91 11.29 18.48
N ASP A 109 10.69 10.22 18.38
CA ASP A 109 10.59 9.05 19.24
C ASP A 109 11.46 9.24 20.48
N LEU A 110 10.83 9.46 21.64
CA LEU A 110 11.54 9.64 22.91
C LEU A 110 12.25 8.38 23.40
N THR A 111 11.78 7.19 23.02
CA THR A 111 12.43 5.92 23.40
C THR A 111 13.74 5.74 22.65
N ASN A 112 13.75 6.09 21.36
CA ASN A 112 14.87 5.82 20.46
C ASN A 112 15.75 7.05 20.19
N ASP A 113 15.43 8.21 20.78
CA ASP A 113 16.19 9.46 20.60
C ASP A 113 16.41 9.83 19.12
N ARG A 114 15.33 9.84 18.34
CA ARG A 114 15.43 10.19 16.92
C ARG A 114 14.13 10.70 16.35
N PHE A 115 14.23 11.55 15.33
CA PHE A 115 13.10 11.77 14.44
C PHE A 115 12.89 10.54 13.56
N ILE A 116 11.63 10.16 13.39
CA ILE A 116 11.24 8.94 12.67
C ILE A 116 10.47 9.21 11.39
N PHE A 117 10.23 10.47 11.05
CA PHE A 117 9.73 10.89 9.74
C PHE A 117 10.61 11.97 9.10
N ASP A 118 11.86 12.12 9.57
CA ASP A 118 12.81 13.07 9.00
C ASP A 118 13.41 12.57 7.66
N LYS A 119 14.36 13.32 7.11
CA LYS A 119 15.10 12.95 5.89
C LYS A 119 15.87 11.63 6.01
N SER A 120 16.24 11.18 7.20
CA SER A 120 16.85 9.85 7.40
C SER A 120 15.80 8.75 7.29
N PHE A 121 14.58 9.01 7.73
CA PHE A 121 13.42 8.19 7.38
C PHE A 121 13.00 8.40 5.93
N GLU A 122 13.30 9.51 5.24
CA GLU A 122 13.24 9.57 3.76
C GLU A 122 14.35 8.73 3.12
N MET A 123 15.45 8.40 3.79
CA MET A 123 16.45 7.47 3.26
C MET A 123 16.00 6.02 3.46
N LEU A 124 15.43 5.69 4.63
CA LEU A 124 14.70 4.44 4.85
C LEU A 124 13.46 4.36 3.96
N GLU A 125 12.73 5.45 3.76
CA GLU A 125 11.62 5.51 2.83
C GLU A 125 12.14 5.61 1.42
N ASN A 126 13.35 6.08 1.09
CA ASN A 126 13.98 5.88 -0.21
C ASN A 126 14.49 4.44 -0.34
N LEU A 127 14.76 3.72 0.75
CA LEU A 127 14.92 2.27 0.73
C LEU A 127 13.54 1.67 0.49
N PHE A 128 12.54 1.78 1.38
CA PHE A 128 11.14 1.35 1.18
C PHE A 128 10.42 1.95 -0.06
N SER A 129 10.96 3.00 -0.71
CA SER A 129 10.45 3.67 -1.92
C SER A 129 11.24 3.45 -3.16
N LYS A 130 12.53 3.19 -3.03
CA LYS A 130 13.35 2.64 -4.10
C LYS A 130 13.51 1.12 -3.92
N GLY A 131 12.62 0.49 -3.16
CA GLY A 131 12.68 -0.92 -2.81
C GLY A 131 13.70 -1.20 -1.70
N SER A 132 13.22 -1.55 -0.51
CA SER A 132 13.96 -2.51 0.33
C SER A 132 13.62 -3.94 -0.09
N ASP A 133 12.95 -4.07 -1.24
CA ASP A 133 12.90 -5.27 -2.04
C ASP A 133 12.99 -4.78 -3.49
N GLU A 134 13.89 -5.34 -4.30
CA GLU A 134 13.80 -5.22 -5.76
C GLU A 134 12.44 -5.78 -6.28
N ASN A 135 11.65 -6.40 -5.40
CA ASN A 135 10.46 -7.16 -5.70
C ASN A 135 9.12 -6.48 -5.38
N LEU A 136 9.05 -5.44 -4.54
CA LEU A 136 7.78 -4.74 -4.23
C LEU A 136 7.56 -3.59 -5.20
N GLN A 137 7.15 -3.96 -6.41
CA GLN A 137 7.02 -3.06 -7.54
C GLN A 137 5.84 -2.10 -7.35
N ARG A 138 6.13 -0.88 -6.90
CA ARG A 138 5.12 0.18 -6.62
C ARG A 138 4.21 0.47 -7.79
N ASN A 139 4.76 0.40 -8.99
CA ASN A 139 3.98 0.36 -10.21
C ASN A 139 4.27 -0.94 -10.93
N LEU A 140 3.24 -1.48 -11.58
CA LEU A 140 3.30 -2.69 -12.36
C LEU A 140 3.11 -2.34 -13.83
N ASP A 141 4.07 -2.76 -14.65
CA ASP A 141 3.86 -2.91 -16.08
C ASP A 141 3.05 -4.18 -16.33
N ILE A 142 1.77 -3.98 -16.64
CA ILE A 142 0.78 -5.02 -16.93
C ILE A 142 0.41 -5.00 -18.42
N LEU A 143 -0.31 -6.03 -18.84
CA LEU A 143 -0.99 -6.05 -20.12
C LEU A 143 -2.51 -6.17 -19.90
N LEU A 144 -3.24 -5.09 -20.21
CA LEU A 144 -4.70 -5.05 -20.09
C LEU A 144 -5.34 -5.63 -21.34
N VAL A 145 -6.27 -6.56 -21.17
CA VAL A 145 -7.00 -7.22 -22.26
C VAL A 145 -8.50 -6.92 -22.12
N LYS A 146 -9.04 -6.22 -23.11
CA LYS A 146 -10.47 -5.91 -23.19
C LYS A 146 -11.17 -6.79 -24.24
N PRO A 147 -12.49 -7.05 -24.09
CA PRO A 147 -13.26 -7.78 -25.08
C PRO A 147 -13.11 -7.20 -26.48
N ASN A 148 -12.81 -8.03 -27.47
CA ASN A 148 -12.64 -7.65 -28.88
C ASN A 148 -11.62 -6.51 -29.15
N LYS A 149 -10.67 -6.29 -28.25
CA LYS A 149 -9.56 -5.32 -28.44
C LYS A 149 -8.23 -6.03 -28.32
N LEU A 150 -7.21 -5.50 -29.00
CA LEU A 150 -5.84 -5.95 -28.80
C LEU A 150 -5.37 -5.63 -27.38
N PRO A 151 -4.46 -6.43 -26.81
CA PRO A 151 -3.87 -6.14 -25.51
C PRO A 151 -3.13 -4.80 -25.51
N VAL A 152 -3.18 -4.07 -24.38
CA VAL A 152 -2.53 -2.77 -24.24
C VAL A 152 -1.64 -2.77 -23.01
N LYS A 153 -0.36 -2.44 -23.19
CA LYS A 153 0.57 -2.22 -22.07
C LYS A 153 0.08 -1.05 -21.23
N LYS A 154 0.05 -1.22 -19.91
CA LYS A 154 -0.21 -0.15 -18.95
C LYS A 154 0.73 -0.24 -17.78
N THR A 155 1.06 0.92 -17.23
CA THR A 155 1.70 1.03 -15.93
C THR A 155 0.65 1.47 -14.93
N ILE A 156 0.43 0.69 -13.87
CA ILE A 156 -0.56 0.98 -12.82
C ILE A 156 0.09 0.98 -11.45
N ARG A 157 -0.53 1.59 -10.44
CA ARG A 157 -0.09 1.42 -9.06
C ARG A 157 -0.41 0.00 -8.60
N ASN A 158 0.50 -0.60 -7.82
CA ASN A 158 0.28 -1.92 -7.23
C ASN A 158 -0.60 -1.81 -5.97
N THR A 159 -1.88 -1.47 -6.17
CA THR A 159 -2.88 -1.40 -5.10
C THR A 159 -4.11 -2.21 -5.50
N LEU A 160 -4.82 -2.78 -4.51
CA LEU A 160 -6.05 -3.53 -4.75
C LEU A 160 -7.10 -2.67 -5.50
N GLU A 161 -7.31 -1.42 -5.06
CA GLU A 161 -8.26 -0.48 -5.66
C GLU A 161 -8.03 -0.26 -7.16
N GLU A 162 -6.77 -0.09 -7.60
CA GLU A 162 -6.47 0.10 -9.02
C GLU A 162 -6.72 -1.19 -9.83
N LYS A 163 -6.46 -2.37 -9.24
CA LYS A 163 -6.73 -3.68 -9.88
C LYS A 163 -8.24 -3.91 -10.02
N GLU A 164 -9.02 -3.68 -8.97
CA GLU A 164 -10.49 -3.80 -8.96
C GLU A 164 -11.13 -2.87 -10.00
N LYS A 165 -10.64 -1.62 -10.08
CA LYS A 165 -11.10 -0.63 -11.06
C LYS A 165 -10.84 -1.07 -12.51
N LEU A 166 -9.74 -1.75 -12.79
CA LEU A 166 -9.44 -2.24 -14.14
C LEU A 166 -10.39 -3.35 -14.60
N VAL A 167 -10.70 -4.29 -13.71
CA VAL A 167 -11.56 -5.45 -14.01
C VAL A 167 -13.05 -5.17 -13.77
N GLY A 168 -13.37 -4.09 -13.05
CA GLY A 168 -14.72 -3.62 -12.80
C GLY A 168 -15.42 -4.32 -11.63
N GLY A 169 -14.69 -4.68 -10.57
CA GLY A 169 -15.21 -5.34 -9.37
C GLY A 169 -14.14 -6.14 -8.63
N ASP A 170 -14.58 -6.98 -7.68
CA ASP A 170 -13.70 -7.84 -6.87
C ASP A 170 -12.82 -8.72 -7.77
N ILE A 171 -11.55 -8.86 -7.39
CA ILE A 171 -10.54 -9.56 -8.19
C ILE A 171 -10.39 -11.03 -7.79
N GLN A 172 -10.09 -11.87 -8.77
CA GLN A 172 -9.60 -13.22 -8.57
C GLN A 172 -8.40 -13.48 -9.49
N TYR A 173 -7.50 -14.35 -9.03
CA TYR A 173 -6.32 -14.80 -9.77
C TYR A 173 -6.58 -16.17 -10.39
N THR A 174 -6.10 -16.35 -11.61
CA THR A 174 -5.96 -17.65 -12.27
C THR A 174 -4.69 -17.66 -13.12
N TYR A 175 -4.33 -18.81 -13.67
CA TYR A 175 -3.08 -18.98 -14.44
C TYR A 175 -3.41 -19.54 -15.81
N LEU A 176 -2.54 -19.31 -16.80
CA LEU A 176 -2.62 -20.04 -18.07
C LEU A 176 -2.31 -21.52 -17.85
N GLU A 177 -2.89 -22.38 -18.68
CA GLU A 177 -2.61 -23.80 -18.63
C GLU A 177 -1.09 -24.06 -18.79
N ASN A 178 -0.50 -24.82 -17.88
CA ASN A 178 0.93 -25.15 -17.83
C ASN A 178 1.88 -23.93 -17.72
N CYS A 179 1.45 -22.85 -17.07
CA CYS A 179 2.21 -21.61 -17.03
C CYS A 179 2.07 -20.89 -15.70
N ASN A 180 3.15 -20.83 -14.92
CA ASN A 180 3.20 -20.21 -13.60
C ASN A 180 4.08 -18.94 -13.59
N ASP A 181 4.42 -18.37 -14.75
CA ASP A 181 5.31 -17.20 -14.86
C ASP A 181 4.56 -15.86 -14.85
N VAL A 182 3.25 -15.90 -15.07
CA VAL A 182 2.32 -14.77 -15.05
C VAL A 182 0.98 -15.21 -14.48
N ALA A 183 0.32 -14.31 -13.76
CA ALA A 183 -1.04 -14.49 -13.31
C ALA A 183 -2.02 -13.68 -14.16
N ILE A 184 -3.24 -14.18 -14.29
CA ILE A 184 -4.38 -13.50 -14.88
C ILE A 184 -5.26 -12.99 -13.74
N VAL A 185 -5.50 -11.69 -13.71
CA VAL A 185 -6.38 -11.03 -12.74
C VAL A 185 -7.65 -10.59 -13.45
N TYR A 186 -8.79 -11.09 -12.98
CA TYR A 186 -10.10 -10.86 -13.59
C TYR A 186 -11.17 -10.61 -12.52
N ASN A 187 -12.35 -10.20 -12.95
CA ASN A 187 -13.48 -9.97 -12.06
C ASN A 187 -14.10 -11.31 -11.61
N GLU A 188 -14.06 -11.60 -10.31
CA GLU A 188 -14.59 -12.83 -9.70
C GLU A 188 -16.08 -13.03 -10.02
N ASN A 189 -16.84 -11.93 -10.06
CA ASN A 189 -18.28 -11.93 -10.28
C ASN A 189 -18.67 -11.82 -11.76
N SER A 190 -17.71 -11.90 -12.69
CA SER A 190 -17.93 -11.72 -14.14
C SER A 190 -19.05 -12.57 -14.73
N ASN A 191 -19.21 -13.82 -14.27
CA ASN A 191 -20.30 -14.71 -14.69
C ASN A 191 -21.67 -14.22 -14.22
N LYS A 192 -21.79 -13.85 -12.93
CA LYS A 192 -23.05 -13.33 -12.36
C LYS A 192 -23.47 -12.01 -13.01
N LEU A 193 -22.49 -11.20 -13.38
CA LEU A 193 -22.66 -9.90 -14.02
C LEU A 193 -22.91 -9.99 -15.53
N ASN A 194 -22.92 -11.20 -16.11
CA ASN A 194 -23.07 -11.42 -17.57
C ASN A 194 -22.10 -10.56 -18.39
N LEU A 195 -20.85 -10.41 -17.92
CA LEU A 195 -19.85 -9.62 -18.63
C LEU A 195 -19.54 -10.25 -20.00
N PRO A 196 -19.21 -9.45 -21.02
CA PRO A 196 -18.93 -9.97 -22.35
C PRO A 196 -17.72 -10.90 -22.35
N ILE A 197 -17.89 -12.09 -22.96
CA ILE A 197 -16.81 -13.06 -23.18
C ILE A 197 -15.63 -12.38 -23.87
N ASN A 198 -14.43 -12.58 -23.32
CA ASN A 198 -13.20 -11.92 -23.74
C ASN A 198 -12.18 -12.87 -24.37
N ARG A 199 -11.58 -13.79 -23.61
CA ARG A 199 -10.52 -14.70 -24.10
C ARG A 199 -10.63 -16.09 -23.50
N ASP A 200 -10.33 -17.08 -24.33
CA ASP A 200 -10.09 -18.46 -23.92
C ASP A 200 -8.65 -18.58 -23.39
N ILE A 201 -8.51 -19.14 -22.19
CA ILE A 201 -7.23 -19.30 -21.48
C ILE A 201 -6.78 -20.77 -21.40
N GLY A 202 -7.48 -21.69 -22.10
CA GLY A 202 -7.19 -23.12 -22.16
C GLY A 202 -8.24 -23.93 -21.40
N HIS A 203 -8.25 -23.80 -20.08
CA HIS A 203 -9.17 -24.49 -19.17
C HIS A 203 -10.45 -23.70 -18.85
N SER A 204 -10.52 -22.42 -19.24
CA SER A 204 -11.68 -21.57 -18.98
C SER A 204 -11.76 -20.44 -20.01
N VAL A 205 -12.90 -19.74 -20.03
CA VAL A 205 -13.13 -18.54 -20.83
C VAL A 205 -13.38 -17.37 -19.88
N ILE A 206 -12.52 -16.34 -19.97
CA ILE A 206 -12.64 -15.13 -19.15
C ILE A 206 -13.67 -14.17 -19.77
N SER A 207 -14.53 -13.61 -18.92
CA SER A 207 -15.53 -12.60 -19.26
C SER A 207 -15.17 -11.26 -18.64
N GLY A 208 -15.47 -10.16 -19.35
CA GLY A 208 -15.12 -8.81 -18.93
C GLY A 208 -13.64 -8.46 -19.16
N ASN A 209 -13.20 -7.34 -18.60
CA ASN A 209 -11.79 -6.95 -18.67
C ASN A 209 -10.97 -7.86 -17.75
N PHE A 210 -9.77 -8.21 -18.18
CA PHE A 210 -8.76 -8.80 -17.31
C PHE A 210 -7.41 -8.20 -17.65
N PHE A 211 -6.44 -8.37 -16.77
CA PHE A 211 -5.05 -8.07 -17.09
C PHE A 211 -4.16 -9.22 -16.68
N ILE A 212 -2.97 -9.26 -17.27
CA ILE A 212 -1.91 -10.16 -16.83
C ILE A 212 -0.82 -9.36 -16.12
N VAL A 213 -0.25 -9.98 -15.10
CA VAL A 213 0.83 -9.45 -14.26
C VAL A 213 1.87 -10.55 -14.07
N GLY A 214 3.13 -10.20 -13.86
CA GLY A 214 4.14 -11.18 -13.52
C GLY A 214 3.89 -11.70 -12.10
N ASP A 215 4.07 -13.00 -11.91
CA ASP A 215 3.97 -13.63 -10.59
C ASP A 215 5.39 -13.84 -10.04
N ASP A 216 5.60 -13.46 -8.79
CA ASP A 216 6.83 -13.75 -8.04
C ASP A 216 6.55 -14.91 -7.07
N ALA A 217 6.87 -16.12 -7.53
CA ALA A 217 6.60 -17.32 -6.75
C ALA A 217 7.42 -17.43 -5.46
N GLU A 218 8.55 -16.72 -5.35
CA GLU A 218 9.38 -16.75 -4.14
C GLU A 218 8.80 -15.87 -3.04
N LEU A 219 8.16 -14.76 -3.41
CA LEU A 219 7.61 -13.77 -2.48
C LEU A 219 6.10 -13.80 -2.36
N GLY A 220 5.40 -14.46 -3.30
CA GLY A 220 3.94 -14.49 -3.37
C GLY A 220 3.34 -13.14 -3.69
N GLU A 221 4.04 -12.31 -4.47
CA GLU A 221 3.67 -10.92 -4.77
C GLU A 221 3.63 -10.65 -6.29
N ASP A 222 2.86 -9.63 -6.68
CA ASP A 222 2.80 -9.18 -8.07
C ASP A 222 4.08 -8.43 -8.47
N ARG A 223 4.59 -8.76 -9.66
CA ARG A 223 5.70 -8.07 -10.32
C ARG A 223 5.36 -7.62 -11.73
N SER A 224 6.08 -6.64 -12.26
CA SER A 224 5.96 -6.19 -13.65
C SER A 224 6.27 -7.33 -14.59
N LEU A 225 5.56 -7.32 -15.71
CA LEU A 225 5.90 -8.15 -16.85
C LEU A 225 7.25 -7.69 -17.41
N THR A 226 8.12 -8.66 -17.66
CA THR A 226 9.34 -8.39 -18.44
C THR A 226 8.97 -8.04 -19.88
N LYS A 227 9.88 -7.36 -20.60
CA LYS A 227 9.68 -7.07 -22.04
C LYS A 227 9.33 -8.32 -22.85
N LYS A 228 10.02 -9.43 -22.58
CA LYS A 228 9.77 -10.73 -23.23
C LYS A 228 8.35 -11.25 -22.94
N GLN A 229 7.87 -11.12 -21.71
CA GLN A 229 6.51 -11.52 -21.35
C GLN A 229 5.47 -10.61 -22.03
N ILE A 230 5.69 -9.29 -22.07
CA ILE A 230 4.81 -8.35 -22.78
C ILE A 230 4.71 -8.73 -24.26
N ASP A 231 5.83 -8.96 -24.94
CA ASP A 231 5.85 -9.31 -26.37
C ASP A 231 5.16 -10.65 -26.62
N LYS A 232 5.46 -11.68 -25.80
CA LYS A 232 4.83 -13.00 -25.88
C LYS A 232 3.32 -12.92 -25.73
N TYR A 233 2.83 -12.26 -24.68
CA TYR A 233 1.41 -12.27 -24.36
C TYR A 233 0.59 -11.25 -25.15
N THR A 234 1.22 -10.22 -25.73
CA THR A 234 0.58 -9.35 -26.73
C THR A 234 0.21 -10.15 -27.97
N ASN A 235 1.09 -11.07 -28.41
CA ASN A 235 0.80 -11.97 -29.52
C ASN A 235 -0.20 -13.05 -29.12
N TYR A 236 -0.02 -13.67 -27.95
CA TYR A 236 -0.91 -14.73 -27.44
C TYR A 236 -2.38 -14.29 -27.35
N PHE A 237 -2.66 -13.10 -26.79
CA PHE A 237 -4.02 -12.55 -26.66
C PHE A 237 -4.42 -11.63 -27.84
N GLY A 238 -3.65 -11.66 -28.93
CA GLY A 238 -3.83 -10.84 -30.12
C GLY A 238 -4.97 -11.30 -31.05
N LYS A 239 -4.84 -11.00 -32.35
CA LYS A 239 -5.91 -11.20 -33.35
C LYS A 239 -6.45 -12.63 -33.42
N ILE A 240 -5.57 -13.62 -33.45
CA ILE A 240 -5.96 -15.04 -33.55
C ILE A 240 -6.83 -15.46 -32.37
N SER A 241 -6.49 -15.00 -31.16
CA SER A 241 -7.24 -15.30 -29.94
C SER A 241 -8.62 -14.63 -29.92
N ILE A 242 -8.72 -13.40 -30.46
CA ILE A 242 -10.01 -12.71 -30.69
C ILE A 242 -10.88 -13.51 -31.67
N GLU A 243 -10.33 -13.91 -32.82
CA GLU A 243 -11.05 -14.65 -33.86
C GLU A 243 -11.57 -16.00 -33.35
N LYS A 244 -10.77 -16.70 -32.53
CA LYS A 244 -11.18 -17.96 -31.91
C LYS A 244 -12.43 -17.80 -31.07
N ILE A 245 -12.48 -16.78 -30.19
CA ILE A 245 -13.65 -16.50 -29.36
C ILE A 245 -14.87 -16.10 -30.19
N ASN A 246 -14.68 -15.30 -31.24
CA ASN A 246 -15.80 -14.90 -32.11
C ASN A 246 -16.41 -16.11 -32.82
N LYS A 247 -15.59 -17.04 -33.34
CA LYS A 247 -16.08 -18.29 -33.94
C LYS A 247 -16.83 -19.18 -32.93
N MET A 248 -16.42 -19.20 -31.66
CA MET A 248 -17.14 -19.93 -30.61
C MET A 248 -18.52 -19.33 -30.34
N LYS A 249 -18.63 -18.00 -30.29
CA LYS A 249 -19.91 -17.30 -30.18
C LYS A 249 -20.83 -17.68 -31.33
N ASP A 250 -20.34 -17.60 -32.56
CA ASP A 250 -21.14 -17.92 -33.76
C ASP A 250 -21.66 -19.37 -33.74
N LYS A 251 -20.83 -20.33 -33.31
CA LYS A 251 -21.27 -21.74 -33.15
C LYS A 251 -22.30 -21.93 -32.04
N SER A 252 -22.17 -21.24 -30.92
CA SER A 252 -23.15 -21.30 -29.82
C SER A 252 -24.50 -20.71 -30.22
N TYR A 253 -24.50 -19.64 -31.04
CA TYR A 253 -25.72 -19.06 -31.59
C TYR A 253 -26.38 -19.98 -32.64
N ASN A 254 -25.59 -20.63 -33.50
CA ASN A 254 -26.11 -21.53 -34.54
C ASN A 254 -26.54 -22.92 -34.01
N GLY A 255 -26.13 -23.30 -32.79
CA GLY A 255 -26.55 -24.55 -32.13
C GLY A 255 -27.84 -24.43 -31.32
N LEU A 256 -28.34 -23.20 -31.10
CA LEU A 256 -29.61 -22.90 -30.43
C LEU A 256 -30.78 -22.71 -31.42
N SER A 257 -30.53 -22.90 -32.72
CA SER A 257 -31.51 -22.75 -33.80
C SER A 257 -31.88 -24.08 -34.50
N MET A 258 -31.80 -25.20 -33.79
CA MET A 258 -32.36 -26.50 -34.23
C MET A 258 -33.40 -27.00 -33.24
#